data_AF-A0A8T5HPW9-F1
#
_entry.id   AF-A0A8T5HPW9-F1
#
_cell.length_a   1.000
_cell.length_b   1.000
_cell.length_c   1.000
_cell.angle_alpha   90.00
_cell.angle_beta   90.00
_cell.angle_gamma   90.00
#
_symmetry.space_group_name_H-M   'P 1'
#
loop_
_entity.id
_entity.type
_entity.pdbx_description
1 polymer ?
#
loop_
_entity_poly.entity_id
_entity_poly.type
_entity_poly.pdbx_seq_one_letter_code
_entity_poly.pdbx_strand_id
1 'polypeptide(L)'
;MKLNIIIGGQAGQGINKVSQIFSNVLSKHGYFTFNYRDYMSLIRGGHNFNTLAISDQPIESHDARADVLVALDERTIKTHSKALKKKGILVKGDQFKDLGRNQNVALAGVLTKIFDIPLITLEDEIKSQFKESSEALIATKQGYDSQKTSQKLPKLKHSPTILSGSQALPIGAINSGLDLYIAYPMTPATNAMHELAKDQLKNNMIVFQAENEIAAASMALGASFAGKKVMTGTSGGGFDLMSETLSMQGMSEIPLTVYLASRAGPATGVPTYTAQSDLDIALRAGHGEAPRIVIAPANPTETIEKTSEALFLAEKFKTLSIILSDKHLAESEFSSTQKPNKTPTFKITRPIPGKSLVKNSSYESDPFGNSTESYTITEENTNKRIKKYADIKKYIRKNFEMIKIHGNKKSKNLIIGWGSTSGAIKDAIKDLDAKFLQVIYCKPLSPQIKKEIEKAEKVILVECNVTGQLGRLIREKTGIKIENRLLKYNSRPFHTDELNKLIKSII
;
A
#
# COMPACT_ATOMS: atom_id res chain seq x y z
N MET A 1 8.53 23.73 -3.87
CA MET A 1 9.62 23.42 -2.90
C MET A 1 9.59 21.93 -2.56
N LYS A 2 10.76 21.28 -2.41
CA LYS A 2 10.88 19.88 -1.95
C LYS A 2 12.07 19.74 -1.00
N LEU A 3 11.87 19.10 0.16
CA LEU A 3 12.90 18.85 1.17
C LEU A 3 12.81 17.40 1.66
N ASN A 4 13.94 16.80 2.06
CA ASN A 4 13.94 15.48 2.71
C ASN A 4 14.69 15.54 4.06
N ILE A 5 14.13 14.87 5.05
CA ILE A 5 14.73 14.71 6.39
C ILE A 5 14.95 13.23 6.62
N ILE A 6 16.18 12.83 6.93
CA ILE A 6 16.48 11.49 7.42
C ILE A 6 16.57 11.56 8.95
N ILE A 7 15.82 10.71 9.64
CA ILE A 7 15.88 10.54 11.09
C ILE A 7 16.30 9.10 11.34
N GLY A 8 17.42 8.86 12.00
CA GLY A 8 17.95 7.52 12.20
C GLY A 8 18.51 7.27 13.59
N GLY A 9 18.55 5.99 13.96
CA GLY A 9 19.12 5.51 15.22
C GLY A 9 18.87 4.03 15.43
N GLN A 10 19.08 3.58 16.66
CA GLN A 10 18.82 2.21 17.08
C GLN A 10 17.31 1.93 17.21
N ALA A 11 16.90 0.70 16.91
CA ALA A 11 15.51 0.28 17.15
C ALA A 11 15.12 0.50 18.62
N GLY A 12 13.97 1.15 18.84
CA GLY A 12 13.45 1.49 20.17
C GLY A 12 13.70 2.94 20.60
N GLN A 13 14.55 3.72 19.91
CA GLN A 13 14.81 5.12 20.27
C GLN A 13 13.67 6.09 19.87
N GLY A 14 12.63 5.62 19.19
CA GLY A 14 11.46 6.44 18.84
C GLY A 14 11.60 7.30 17.58
N ILE A 15 12.49 6.91 16.67
CA ILE A 15 12.68 7.50 15.33
C ILE A 15 11.35 7.78 14.61
N ASN A 16 10.46 6.78 14.59
CA ASN A 16 9.15 6.90 13.95
C ASN A 16 8.26 7.96 14.62
N LYS A 17 8.38 8.13 15.93
CA LYS A 17 7.60 9.10 16.70
C LYS A 17 8.03 10.53 16.36
N VAL A 18 9.34 10.79 16.19
CA VAL A 18 9.86 12.08 15.74
C VAL A 18 9.30 12.44 14.37
N SER A 19 9.41 11.53 13.39
CA SER A 19 8.89 11.79 12.04
C SER A 19 7.38 11.99 12.02
N GLN A 20 6.63 11.22 12.80
CA GLN A 20 5.17 11.27 12.83
C GLN A 20 4.66 12.58 13.43
N ILE A 21 5.20 12.98 14.59
CA ILE A 21 4.85 14.27 15.23
C ILE A 21 5.14 15.41 14.27
N PHE A 22 6.35 15.43 13.69
CA PHE A 22 6.72 16.52 12.81
C PHE A 22 5.94 16.53 11.49
N SER A 23 5.59 15.36 10.94
CA SER A 23 4.71 15.23 9.77
C SER A 23 3.32 15.82 10.04
N ASN A 24 2.75 15.58 11.22
CA ASN A 24 1.45 16.16 11.62
C ASN A 24 1.54 17.69 11.79
N VAL A 25 2.62 18.20 12.38
CA VAL A 25 2.88 19.65 12.46
C VAL A 25 2.93 20.28 11.07
N LEU A 26 3.65 19.66 10.13
CA LEU A 26 3.75 20.14 8.74
C LEU A 26 2.40 20.11 8.03
N SER A 27 1.60 19.06 8.22
CA SER A 27 0.25 18.96 7.65
C SER A 27 -0.69 20.03 8.21
N LYS A 28 -0.65 20.31 9.52
CA LYS A 28 -1.37 21.44 10.15
C LYS A 28 -0.89 22.81 9.65
N HIS A 29 0.37 22.88 9.22
CA HIS A 29 0.96 24.07 8.59
C HIS A 29 0.75 24.14 7.06
N GLY A 30 -0.02 23.19 6.51
CA GLY A 30 -0.48 23.15 5.12
C GLY A 30 0.48 22.54 4.10
N TYR A 31 1.53 21.84 4.56
CA TYR A 31 2.47 21.13 3.70
C TYR A 31 2.07 19.68 3.47
N PHE A 32 2.40 19.17 2.29
CA PHE A 32 2.31 17.75 1.99
C PHE A 32 3.57 17.04 2.46
N THR A 33 3.38 15.90 3.10
CA THR A 33 4.43 15.00 3.57
C THR A 33 4.29 13.60 2.99
N PHE A 34 5.43 12.93 2.87
CA PHE A 34 5.53 11.49 2.63
C PHE A 34 6.59 10.93 3.57
N ASN A 35 6.26 9.92 4.37
CA ASN A 35 7.14 9.35 5.39
C ASN A 35 7.43 7.88 5.08
N TYR A 36 8.66 7.60 4.63
CA TYR A 36 9.16 6.24 4.42
C TYR A 36 9.80 5.69 5.69
N ARG A 37 9.48 4.45 6.03
CA ARG A 37 10.04 3.73 7.19
C ARG A 37 10.94 2.57 6.75
N ASP A 38 12.18 2.60 7.21
CA ASP A 38 13.21 1.59 7.01
C ASP A 38 13.59 0.94 8.35
N TYR A 39 13.39 -0.37 8.44
CA TYR A 39 13.77 -1.11 9.64
C TYR A 39 14.19 -2.53 9.29
N MET A 40 15.06 -3.07 10.12
CA MET A 40 15.51 -4.46 10.03
C MET A 40 14.47 -5.39 10.68
N SER A 41 14.51 -6.67 10.33
CA SER A 41 13.74 -7.73 11.00
C SER A 41 14.31 -8.07 12.40
N LEU A 42 14.46 -7.05 13.25
CA LEU A 42 15.02 -7.12 14.60
C LEU A 42 14.13 -6.31 15.56
N ILE A 43 13.79 -6.89 16.72
CA ILE A 43 12.95 -6.23 17.73
C ILE A 43 13.73 -5.15 18.50
N ARG A 44 15.00 -5.40 18.81
CA ARG A 44 15.93 -4.45 19.43
C ARG A 44 17.28 -4.50 18.73
N GLY A 45 17.99 -3.37 18.74
CA GLY A 45 19.27 -3.24 18.03
C GLY A 45 19.11 -2.87 16.55
N GLY A 46 20.17 -3.07 15.78
CA GLY A 46 20.19 -2.69 14.36
C GLY A 46 20.21 -1.18 14.13
N HIS A 47 19.95 -0.78 12.88
CA HIS A 47 19.81 0.61 12.47
C HIS A 47 18.47 0.78 11.76
N ASN A 48 17.64 1.65 12.29
CA ASN A 48 16.36 2.02 11.69
C ASN A 48 16.44 3.49 11.28
N PHE A 49 15.70 3.85 10.24
CA PHE A 49 15.55 5.25 9.89
C PHE A 49 14.22 5.52 9.20
N ASN A 50 13.78 6.77 9.28
CA ASN A 50 12.69 7.30 8.51
C ASN A 50 13.21 8.35 7.53
N THR A 51 12.62 8.43 6.34
CA THR A 51 12.82 9.54 5.41
C THR A 51 11.52 10.28 5.24
N LEU A 52 11.45 11.48 5.79
CA LEU A 52 10.31 12.39 5.69
C LEU A 52 10.56 13.39 4.55
N ALA A 53 9.83 13.23 3.46
CA ALA A 53 9.79 14.19 2.37
C ALA A 53 8.70 15.25 2.64
N ILE A 54 8.98 16.50 2.28
CA ILE A 54 8.14 17.67 2.53
C ILE A 54 8.01 18.45 1.23
N SER A 55 6.79 18.87 0.88
CA SER A 55 6.55 19.71 -0.27
C SER A 55 5.35 20.65 -0.08
N ASP A 56 5.41 21.79 -0.75
CA ASP A 56 4.29 22.73 -0.90
C ASP A 56 3.24 22.26 -1.91
N GLN A 57 3.52 21.16 -2.63
CA GLN A 57 2.64 20.49 -3.58
C GLN A 57 2.51 19.00 -3.21
N PRO A 58 1.48 18.28 -3.70
CA PRO A 58 1.33 16.85 -3.44
C PRO A 58 2.61 16.06 -3.76
N ILE A 59 3.01 15.18 -2.84
CA ILE A 59 4.22 14.35 -2.90
C ILE A 59 3.89 12.95 -2.41
N GLU A 60 4.41 11.92 -3.09
CA GLU A 60 4.09 10.51 -2.80
C GLU A 60 5.34 9.62 -2.76
N SER A 61 6.53 10.22 -2.76
CA SER A 61 7.81 9.53 -2.67
C SER A 61 8.89 10.45 -2.06
N HIS A 62 10.14 9.97 -2.01
CA HIS A 62 11.28 10.68 -1.45
C HIS A 62 12.51 10.59 -2.37
N ASP A 63 13.46 11.51 -2.20
CA ASP A 63 14.77 11.41 -2.87
C ASP A 63 15.77 10.63 -2.02
N ALA A 64 16.90 10.26 -2.64
CA ALA A 64 18.04 9.66 -1.94
C ALA A 64 18.81 10.67 -1.05
N ARG A 65 18.72 11.97 -1.38
CA ARG A 65 19.50 13.03 -0.73
C ARG A 65 18.67 13.76 0.34
N ALA A 66 19.28 14.03 1.49
CA ALA A 66 18.65 14.72 2.61
C ALA A 66 19.11 16.17 2.75
N ASP A 67 18.18 17.05 3.12
CA ASP A 67 18.41 18.43 3.53
C ASP A 67 18.71 18.51 5.04
N VAL A 68 18.11 17.62 5.84
CA VAL A 68 18.37 17.51 7.27
C VAL A 68 18.64 16.05 7.64
N LEU A 69 19.66 15.81 8.46
CA LEU A 69 19.94 14.52 9.08
C LEU A 69 19.83 14.64 10.59
N VAL A 70 18.85 13.96 11.18
CA VAL A 70 18.69 13.80 12.62
C VAL A 70 19.28 12.45 13.03
N ALA A 71 20.39 12.48 13.73
CA ALA A 71 21.14 11.29 14.14
C ALA A 71 21.02 11.06 15.65
N LEU A 72 20.31 10.01 16.05
CA LEU A 72 20.19 9.59 17.46
C LEU A 72 21.37 8.73 17.94
N ASP A 73 22.29 8.38 17.04
CA ASP A 73 23.56 7.71 17.34
C ASP A 73 24.64 8.01 16.29
N GLU A 74 25.89 7.66 16.58
CA GLU A 74 27.00 7.82 15.62
C GLU A 74 26.83 6.96 14.36
N ARG A 75 26.20 5.79 14.49
CA ARG A 75 25.98 4.87 13.36
C ARG A 75 25.15 5.54 12.28
N THR A 76 24.17 6.33 12.66
CA THR A 76 23.33 7.13 11.76
C THR A 76 24.17 8.12 10.96
N ILE A 77 25.11 8.82 11.62
CA ILE A 77 26.03 9.75 10.95
C ILE A 77 26.91 8.99 9.96
N LYS A 78 27.53 7.89 10.39
CA LYS A 78 28.40 7.07 9.53
C LYS A 78 27.65 6.53 8.30
N THR A 79 26.40 6.11 8.50
CA THR A 79 25.55 5.53 7.43
C THR A 79 25.06 6.59 6.45
N HIS A 80 24.58 7.74 6.94
CA HIS A 80 23.81 8.70 6.12
C HIS A 80 24.54 10.02 5.82
N SER A 81 25.75 10.24 6.33
CA SER A 81 26.54 11.46 6.05
C SER A 81 26.71 11.72 4.55
N LYS A 82 26.92 10.68 3.74
CA LYS A 82 27.02 10.80 2.28
C LYS A 82 25.70 11.23 1.62
N ALA A 83 24.55 10.92 2.23
CA ALA A 83 23.23 11.32 1.72
C ALA A 83 22.91 12.79 2.02
N LEU A 84 23.50 13.36 3.08
CA LEU A 84 23.32 14.78 3.44
C LEU A 84 23.87 15.70 2.35
N LYS A 85 23.08 16.69 1.93
CA LYS A 85 23.49 17.73 0.97
C LYS A 85 24.62 18.59 1.56
N LYS A 86 25.43 19.22 0.70
CA LYS A 86 26.59 20.05 1.12
C LYS A 86 26.21 21.18 2.09
N LYS A 87 25.01 21.75 1.93
CA LYS A 87 24.44 22.79 2.82
C LYS A 87 23.38 22.22 3.78
N GLY A 88 23.36 20.89 3.95
CA GLY A 88 22.39 20.22 4.81
C GLY A 88 22.72 20.39 6.29
N ILE A 89 21.71 20.19 7.14
CA ILE A 89 21.79 20.40 8.58
C ILE A 89 21.95 19.05 9.27
N LEU A 90 22.97 18.91 10.12
CA LEU A 90 23.12 17.74 10.99
C LEU A 90 22.64 18.08 12.40
N VAL A 91 21.64 17.35 12.89
CA VAL A 91 21.14 17.42 14.25
C VAL A 91 21.60 16.17 15.00
N LYS A 92 22.39 16.34 16.07
CA LYS A 92 22.81 15.25 16.95
C LYS A 92 21.79 15.09 18.07
N GLY A 93 21.09 13.96 18.11
CA GLY A 93 20.07 13.67 19.09
C GLY A 93 20.60 13.37 20.49
N ASP A 94 21.88 13.01 20.62
CA ASP A 94 22.54 12.72 21.90
C ASP A 94 22.45 13.89 22.89
N GLN A 95 22.32 15.13 22.41
CA GLN A 95 22.15 16.33 23.25
C GLN A 95 20.87 16.33 24.09
N PHE A 96 19.92 15.43 23.81
CA PHE A 96 18.65 15.29 24.53
C PHE A 96 18.48 13.92 25.18
N LYS A 97 19.56 13.13 25.30
CA LYS A 97 19.48 11.76 25.81
C LYS A 97 18.97 11.70 27.26
N ASP A 98 19.30 12.71 28.07
CA ASP A 98 18.88 12.81 29.47
C ASP A 98 17.37 13.08 29.64
N LEU A 99 16.67 13.48 28.57
CA LEU A 99 15.21 13.64 28.56
C LEU A 99 14.47 12.29 28.45
N GLY A 100 15.19 11.18 28.35
CA GLY A 100 14.62 9.83 28.29
C GLY A 100 13.60 9.70 27.16
N ARG A 101 12.35 9.33 27.49
CA ARG A 101 11.27 9.15 26.49
C ARG A 101 10.91 10.46 25.77
N ASN A 102 11.19 11.62 26.39
CA ASN A 102 10.88 12.94 25.84
C ASN A 102 11.95 13.45 24.86
N GLN A 103 13.05 12.70 24.64
CA GLN A 103 14.04 13.01 23.60
C GLN A 103 13.38 13.22 22.22
N ASN A 104 12.36 12.43 21.90
CA ASN A 104 11.68 12.47 20.61
C ASN A 104 10.87 13.76 20.38
N VAL A 105 10.22 14.27 21.44
CA VAL A 105 9.45 15.52 21.34
C VAL A 105 10.38 16.74 21.31
N ALA A 106 11.52 16.68 22.00
CA ALA A 106 12.57 17.69 21.88
C ALA A 106 13.15 17.75 20.45
N LEU A 107 13.39 16.59 19.83
CA LEU A 107 13.82 16.53 18.43
C LEU A 107 12.76 17.09 17.45
N ALA A 108 11.47 16.87 17.72
CA ALA A 108 10.40 17.53 16.96
C ALA A 108 10.44 19.06 17.16
N GLY A 109 10.73 19.53 18.38
CA GLY A 109 10.97 20.95 18.69
C GLY A 109 12.12 21.54 17.87
N VAL A 110 13.25 20.83 17.79
CA VAL A 110 14.39 21.21 16.95
C VAL A 110 13.98 21.39 15.50
N LEU A 111 13.32 20.39 14.91
CA LEU A 111 12.86 20.46 13.53
C LEU A 111 11.89 21.62 13.31
N THR A 112 10.96 21.83 14.24
CA THR A 112 9.99 22.94 14.19
C THR A 112 10.69 24.30 14.18
N LYS A 113 11.75 24.47 14.98
CA LYS A 113 12.56 25.70 14.97
C LYS A 113 13.38 25.88 13.71
N ILE A 114 14.06 24.82 13.23
CA ILE A 114 14.85 24.85 11.99
C ILE A 114 14.02 25.42 10.84
N PHE A 115 12.73 25.05 10.80
CA PHE A 115 11.79 25.45 9.76
C PHE A 115 10.95 26.71 10.05
N ASP A 116 11.23 27.43 11.14
CA ASP A 116 10.49 28.63 11.57
C ASP A 116 8.97 28.44 11.73
N ILE A 117 8.54 27.23 12.13
CA ILE A 117 7.12 26.95 12.37
C ILE A 117 6.78 27.42 13.79
N PRO A 118 5.64 28.12 14.01
CA PRO A 118 5.26 28.58 15.34
C PRO A 118 5.20 27.44 16.36
N LEU A 119 5.90 27.58 17.49
CA LEU A 119 5.97 26.59 18.58
C LEU A 119 4.59 26.06 19.00
N ILE A 120 3.59 26.94 19.06
CA ILE A 120 2.21 26.59 19.41
C ILE A 120 1.62 25.47 18.54
N THR A 121 2.02 25.37 17.27
CA THR A 121 1.53 24.32 16.36
C THR A 121 2.02 22.94 16.81
N LEU A 122 3.26 22.86 17.31
CA LEU A 122 3.80 21.63 17.89
C LEU A 122 3.21 21.37 19.28
N GLU A 123 3.05 22.39 20.13
CA GLU A 123 2.44 22.22 21.45
C GLU A 123 1.02 21.65 21.35
N ASP A 124 0.20 22.12 20.40
CA ASP A 124 -1.14 21.60 20.14
C ASP A 124 -1.11 20.15 19.64
N GLU A 125 -0.11 19.79 18.83
CA GLU A 125 0.11 18.40 18.42
C GLU A 125 0.43 17.50 19.62
N ILE A 126 1.36 17.92 20.49
CA ILE A 126 1.73 17.17 21.69
C ILE A 126 0.52 17.01 22.62
N LYS A 127 -0.23 18.08 22.90
CA LYS A 127 -1.45 18.02 23.73
C LYS A 127 -2.50 17.06 23.17
N SER A 128 -2.61 16.95 21.83
CA SER A 128 -3.56 16.03 21.20
C SER A 128 -3.15 14.56 21.28
N GLN A 129 -1.85 14.26 21.39
CA GLN A 129 -1.34 12.89 21.40
C GLN A 129 -1.13 12.31 22.80
N PHE A 130 -0.88 13.15 23.81
CA PHE A 130 -0.51 12.72 25.16
C PHE A 130 -1.55 13.18 26.18
N LYS A 131 -2.06 12.24 27.00
CA LYS A 131 -3.01 12.56 28.09
C LYS A 131 -2.40 13.47 29.15
N GLU A 132 -1.13 13.23 29.52
CA GLU A 132 -0.32 14.09 30.39
C GLU A 132 0.84 14.64 29.55
N SER A 133 0.88 15.96 29.34
CA SER A 133 1.79 16.58 28.37
C SER A 133 2.79 17.57 28.97
N SER A 134 2.75 17.86 30.28
CA SER A 134 3.57 18.90 30.91
C SER A 134 5.07 18.72 30.68
N GLU A 135 5.62 17.54 30.96
CA GLU A 135 7.05 17.24 30.72
C GLU A 135 7.39 17.24 29.22
N ALA A 136 6.48 16.73 28.39
CA ALA A 136 6.66 16.71 26.94
C ALA A 136 6.70 18.12 26.34
N LEU A 137 5.91 19.06 26.88
CA LEU A 137 5.90 20.47 26.48
C LEU A 137 7.19 21.18 26.91
N ILE A 138 7.72 20.89 28.10
CA ILE A 138 9.03 21.40 28.54
C ILE A 138 10.14 20.92 27.59
N ALA A 139 10.19 19.62 27.30
CA ALA A 139 11.15 19.04 26.37
C ALA A 139 11.00 19.61 24.95
N THR A 140 9.76 19.82 24.49
CA THR A 140 9.45 20.46 23.22
C THR A 140 10.06 21.87 23.14
N LYS A 141 9.86 22.68 24.17
CA LYS A 141 10.43 24.03 24.25
C LYS A 141 11.95 24.02 24.31
N GLN A 142 12.54 23.14 25.13
CA GLN A 142 14.00 22.96 25.18
C GLN A 142 14.58 22.62 23.79
N GLY A 143 13.94 21.71 23.06
CA GLY A 143 14.31 21.39 21.69
C GLY A 143 14.21 22.59 20.75
N TYR A 144 13.09 23.31 20.81
CA TYR A 144 12.84 24.49 19.98
C TYR A 144 13.85 25.63 20.23
N ASP A 145 14.15 25.92 21.50
CA ASP A 145 15.06 27.01 21.88
C ASP A 145 16.54 26.66 21.63
N SER A 146 16.88 25.37 21.48
CA SER A 146 18.26 24.89 21.24
C SER A 146 18.80 25.18 19.83
N GLN A 147 17.95 25.60 18.90
CA GLN A 147 18.32 25.81 17.49
C GLN A 147 18.00 27.21 17.01
N LYS A 148 18.68 27.61 15.93
CA LYS A 148 18.33 28.83 15.19
C LYS A 148 17.50 28.45 13.98
N THR A 149 16.65 29.38 13.54
CA THR A 149 15.93 29.25 12.28
C THR A 149 16.94 29.15 11.13
N SER A 150 16.80 28.14 10.29
CA SER A 150 17.68 27.94 9.12
C SER A 150 16.94 28.20 7.81
N GLN A 151 15.71 27.71 7.69
CA GLN A 151 14.89 27.88 6.50
C GLN A 151 13.44 28.11 6.88
N LYS A 152 12.87 29.26 6.57
CA LYS A 152 11.47 29.54 6.88
C LYS A 152 10.50 28.78 5.97
N LEU A 153 9.55 28.07 6.58
CA LEU A 153 8.40 27.48 5.91
C LEU A 153 7.14 28.32 6.18
N PRO A 154 6.68 29.17 5.24
CA PRO A 154 5.46 29.95 5.43
C PRO A 154 4.22 29.04 5.55
N LYS A 155 3.24 29.46 6.34
CA LYS A 155 1.97 28.72 6.47
C LYS A 155 1.24 28.66 5.12
N LEU A 156 0.82 27.47 4.72
CA LEU A 156 0.04 27.25 3.50
C LEU A 156 -1.44 27.05 3.82
N LYS A 157 -2.30 27.17 2.78
CA LYS A 157 -3.76 27.08 2.93
C LYS A 157 -4.29 25.63 2.90
N HIS A 158 -3.48 24.67 2.49
CA HIS A 158 -3.92 23.27 2.42
C HIS A 158 -4.16 22.71 3.82
N SER A 159 -4.95 21.64 3.90
CA SER A 159 -5.14 20.87 5.14
C SER A 159 -5.12 19.38 4.79
N PRO A 160 -3.94 18.83 4.43
CA PRO A 160 -3.84 17.43 4.08
C PRO A 160 -3.96 16.54 5.32
N THR A 161 -4.54 15.36 5.11
CA THR A 161 -4.61 14.29 6.11
C THR A 161 -3.56 13.23 5.81
N ILE A 162 -2.97 12.64 6.85
CA ILE A 162 -1.93 11.61 6.72
C ILE A 162 -2.54 10.23 6.96
N LEU A 163 -2.30 9.29 6.04
CA LEU A 163 -2.71 7.89 6.16
C LEU A 163 -1.64 6.95 5.59
N SER A 164 -1.56 5.74 6.11
CA SER A 164 -0.86 4.62 5.48
C SER A 164 -1.82 3.68 4.75
N GLY A 165 -1.31 2.80 3.88
CA GLY A 165 -2.12 1.76 3.24
C GLY A 165 -2.77 0.82 4.26
N SER A 166 -2.07 0.49 5.35
CA SER A 166 -2.61 -0.38 6.42
C SER A 166 -3.74 0.27 7.21
N GLN A 167 -3.81 1.60 7.28
CA GLN A 167 -4.93 2.33 7.87
C GLN A 167 -6.09 2.53 6.88
N ALA A 168 -5.77 2.71 5.60
CA ALA A 168 -6.75 2.90 4.54
C ALA A 168 -7.57 1.65 4.22
N LEU A 169 -6.95 0.47 4.23
CA LEU A 169 -7.63 -0.80 3.93
C LEU A 169 -8.80 -1.07 4.91
N PRO A 170 -8.62 -0.99 6.24
CA PRO A 170 -9.72 -1.05 7.21
C PRO A 170 -10.89 -0.11 6.89
N ILE A 171 -10.60 1.16 6.55
CA ILE A 171 -11.63 2.16 6.24
C ILE A 171 -12.48 1.70 5.05
N GLY A 172 -11.86 1.25 3.96
CA GLY A 172 -12.58 0.73 2.79
C GLY A 172 -13.40 -0.52 3.10
N ALA A 173 -12.87 -1.42 3.93
CA ALA A 173 -13.56 -2.63 4.33
C ALA A 173 -14.78 -2.36 5.23
N ILE A 174 -14.62 -1.50 6.24
CA ILE A 174 -15.70 -1.07 7.14
C ILE A 174 -16.80 -0.33 6.37
N ASN A 175 -16.42 0.59 5.46
CA ASN A 175 -17.39 1.30 4.62
C ASN A 175 -18.22 0.34 3.73
N SER A 176 -17.68 -0.85 3.45
CA SER A 176 -18.34 -1.91 2.68
C SER A 176 -19.12 -2.90 3.57
N GLY A 177 -19.15 -2.65 4.88
CA GLY A 177 -19.82 -3.44 5.90
C GLY A 177 -19.18 -4.81 6.10
N LEU A 178 -17.86 -4.90 6.16
CA LEU A 178 -17.15 -6.13 6.49
C LEU A 178 -17.68 -6.72 7.81
N ASP A 179 -18.01 -8.01 7.82
CA ASP A 179 -18.47 -8.71 9.03
C ASP A 179 -17.30 -9.36 9.78
N LEU A 180 -16.40 -10.04 9.06
CA LEU A 180 -15.27 -10.77 9.64
C LEU A 180 -13.95 -10.51 8.89
N TYR A 181 -12.88 -10.29 9.64
CA TYR A 181 -11.50 -10.35 9.14
C TYR A 181 -10.76 -11.51 9.79
N ILE A 182 -10.30 -12.48 9.00
CA ILE A 182 -9.64 -13.69 9.52
C ILE A 182 -8.26 -13.79 8.90
N ALA A 183 -7.19 -13.79 9.70
CA ALA A 183 -5.83 -13.86 9.17
C ALA A 183 -4.83 -14.43 10.18
N TYR A 184 -3.66 -14.83 9.68
CA TYR A 184 -2.47 -15.11 10.48
C TYR A 184 -1.52 -13.90 10.40
N PRO A 185 -0.87 -13.49 11.51
CA PRO A 185 0.03 -12.34 11.49
C PRO A 185 1.24 -12.55 10.57
N MET A 186 1.36 -11.76 9.51
CA MET A 186 2.55 -11.70 8.69
C MET A 186 2.82 -10.27 8.19
N THR A 187 4.03 -9.76 8.45
CA THR A 187 4.48 -8.45 7.94
C THR A 187 4.48 -8.43 6.41
N PRO A 188 3.95 -7.38 5.76
CA PRO A 188 3.40 -6.13 6.31
C PRO A 188 1.85 -6.12 6.47
N ALA A 189 1.16 -7.24 6.27
CA ALA A 189 -0.31 -7.30 6.34
C ALA A 189 -0.85 -7.19 7.78
N THR A 190 -0.06 -7.55 8.79
CA THR A 190 -0.48 -7.53 10.21
C THR A 190 -1.00 -6.18 10.69
N ASN A 191 -0.43 -5.07 10.22
CA ASN A 191 -0.87 -3.74 10.67
C ASN A 191 -2.34 -3.47 10.33
N ALA A 192 -2.82 -3.92 9.17
CA ALA A 192 -4.23 -3.78 8.80
C ALA A 192 -5.15 -4.61 9.72
N MET A 193 -4.70 -5.78 10.17
CA MET A 193 -5.41 -6.59 11.18
C MET A 193 -5.53 -5.82 12.51
N HIS A 194 -4.44 -5.20 12.97
CA HIS A 194 -4.44 -4.42 14.22
C HIS A 194 -5.36 -3.19 14.14
N GLU A 195 -5.36 -2.47 13.01
CA GLU A 195 -6.24 -1.32 12.80
C GLU A 195 -7.73 -1.73 12.80
N LEU A 196 -8.08 -2.86 12.16
CA LEU A 196 -9.44 -3.42 12.26
C LEU A 196 -9.79 -3.86 13.69
N ALA A 197 -8.85 -4.53 14.38
CA ALA A 197 -9.08 -5.07 15.71
C ALA A 197 -9.33 -3.97 16.76
N LYS A 198 -8.68 -2.81 16.61
CA LYS A 198 -8.81 -1.66 17.49
C LYS A 198 -10.25 -1.17 17.65
N ASP A 199 -11.00 -1.11 16.55
CA ASP A 199 -12.35 -0.57 16.51
C ASP A 199 -13.42 -1.64 16.20
N GLN A 200 -13.12 -2.93 16.36
CA GLN A 200 -14.01 -4.02 15.93
C GLN A 200 -15.39 -4.00 16.62
N LEU A 201 -15.44 -3.69 17.93
CA LEU A 201 -16.70 -3.58 18.68
C LEU A 201 -17.54 -2.39 18.21
N LYS A 202 -16.89 -1.25 17.95
CA LYS A 202 -17.54 -0.04 17.46
C LYS A 202 -18.16 -0.26 16.07
N ASN A 203 -17.53 -1.08 15.24
CA ASN A 203 -17.97 -1.37 13.88
C ASN A 203 -18.82 -2.65 13.78
N ASN A 204 -19.17 -3.29 14.91
CA ASN A 204 -19.93 -4.54 14.96
C ASN A 204 -19.38 -5.63 14.03
N MET A 205 -18.06 -5.82 14.07
CA MET A 205 -17.33 -6.82 13.27
C MET A 205 -16.40 -7.64 14.16
N ILE A 206 -15.89 -8.75 13.63
CA ILE A 206 -14.96 -9.63 14.34
C ILE A 206 -13.62 -9.67 13.61
N VAL A 207 -12.53 -9.53 14.36
CA VAL A 207 -11.18 -9.86 13.89
C VAL A 207 -10.71 -11.13 14.58
N PHE A 208 -10.41 -12.17 13.79
CA PHE A 208 -9.97 -13.46 14.30
C PHE A 208 -8.56 -13.78 13.83
N GLN A 209 -7.68 -14.08 14.79
CA GLN A 209 -6.33 -14.55 14.51
C GLN A 209 -6.33 -16.07 14.42
N ALA A 210 -6.17 -16.60 13.22
CA ALA A 210 -6.05 -18.05 13.00
C ALA A 210 -4.65 -18.55 13.38
N GLU A 211 -4.47 -19.87 13.43
CA GLU A 211 -3.22 -20.55 13.77
C GLU A 211 -2.20 -20.60 12.62
N ASN A 212 -2.66 -20.53 11.37
CA ASN A 212 -1.84 -20.43 10.15
C ASN A 212 -2.69 -19.92 8.97
N GLU A 213 -2.06 -19.69 7.81
CA GLU A 213 -2.74 -19.16 6.62
C GLU A 213 -3.72 -20.14 5.96
N ILE A 214 -3.51 -21.45 6.05
CA ILE A 214 -4.44 -22.47 5.53
C ILE A 214 -5.75 -22.40 6.32
N ALA A 215 -5.65 -22.37 7.64
CA ALA A 215 -6.78 -22.21 8.56
C ALA A 215 -7.47 -20.86 8.33
N ALA A 216 -6.70 -19.77 8.21
CA ALA A 216 -7.26 -18.44 7.97
C ALA A 216 -8.13 -18.38 6.70
N ALA A 217 -7.60 -18.88 5.57
CA ALA A 217 -8.34 -18.88 4.31
C ALA A 217 -9.55 -19.81 4.36
N SER A 218 -9.40 -21.01 4.96
CA SER A 218 -10.48 -22.00 5.06
C SER A 218 -11.63 -21.50 5.96
N MET A 219 -11.30 -20.91 7.11
CA MET A 219 -12.27 -20.27 8.00
C MET A 219 -12.97 -19.09 7.31
N ALA A 220 -12.22 -18.26 6.56
CA ALA A 220 -12.81 -17.15 5.80
C ALA A 220 -13.83 -17.67 4.78
N LEU A 221 -13.46 -18.69 3.98
CA LEU A 221 -14.36 -19.28 3.00
C LEU A 221 -15.61 -19.88 3.66
N GLY A 222 -15.46 -20.58 4.78
CA GLY A 222 -16.57 -21.12 5.57
C GLY A 222 -17.49 -20.04 6.14
N ALA A 223 -16.94 -18.94 6.67
CA ALA A 223 -17.73 -17.80 7.14
C ALA A 223 -18.48 -17.09 5.99
N SER A 224 -17.86 -17.01 4.81
CA SER A 224 -18.53 -16.51 3.61
C SER A 224 -19.67 -17.43 3.16
N PHE A 225 -19.48 -18.75 3.21
CA PHE A 225 -20.55 -19.71 2.96
C PHE A 225 -21.74 -19.51 3.91
N ALA A 226 -21.49 -19.20 5.18
CA ALA A 226 -22.51 -18.85 6.17
C ALA A 226 -23.20 -17.47 5.94
N GLY A 227 -22.83 -16.75 4.87
CA GLY A 227 -23.47 -15.51 4.46
C GLY A 227 -22.83 -14.23 4.99
N LYS A 228 -21.63 -14.30 5.57
CA LYS A 228 -20.89 -13.13 6.04
C LYS A 228 -20.01 -12.53 4.94
N LYS A 229 -19.82 -11.22 4.97
CA LYS A 229 -18.80 -10.53 4.17
C LYS A 229 -17.47 -10.67 4.88
N VAL A 230 -16.57 -11.41 4.25
CA VAL A 230 -15.29 -11.78 4.85
C VAL A 230 -14.12 -11.24 4.05
N MET A 231 -13.03 -11.03 4.76
CA MET A 231 -11.75 -10.69 4.17
C MET A 231 -10.63 -11.38 4.95
N THR A 232 -9.58 -11.76 4.24
CA THR A 232 -8.32 -12.23 4.84
C THR A 232 -7.17 -11.37 4.33
N GLY A 233 -6.02 -11.42 5.01
CA GLY A 233 -4.83 -10.72 4.56
C GLY A 233 -3.55 -11.46 4.90
N THR A 234 -2.59 -11.34 4.01
CA THR A 234 -1.33 -12.09 4.03
C THR A 234 -0.27 -11.39 3.16
N SER A 235 0.86 -12.06 2.94
CA SER A 235 2.00 -11.71 2.09
C SER A 235 2.40 -12.94 1.28
N GLY A 236 3.44 -12.87 0.44
CA GLY A 236 3.79 -13.92 -0.53
C GLY A 236 3.77 -15.36 0.02
N GLY A 237 4.59 -15.66 1.05
CA GLY A 237 4.69 -17.03 1.58
C GLY A 237 3.39 -17.57 2.19
N GLY A 238 2.60 -16.72 2.83
CA GLY A 238 1.29 -17.11 3.34
C GLY A 238 0.24 -17.25 2.23
N PHE A 239 0.34 -16.45 1.16
CA PHE A 239 -0.49 -16.60 -0.02
C PHE A 239 -0.23 -17.93 -0.76
N ASP A 240 1.03 -18.38 -0.81
CA ASP A 240 1.38 -19.70 -1.33
C ASP A 240 0.66 -20.82 -0.56
N LEU A 241 0.64 -20.75 0.79
CA LEU A 241 -0.10 -21.69 1.64
C LEU A 241 -1.62 -21.67 1.41
N MET A 242 -2.20 -20.52 1.05
CA MET A 242 -3.63 -20.40 0.76
C MET A 242 -4.04 -21.02 -0.59
N SER A 243 -3.10 -21.40 -1.46
CA SER A 243 -3.36 -21.74 -2.87
C SER A 243 -4.43 -22.82 -3.07
N GLU A 244 -4.48 -23.83 -2.21
CA GLU A 244 -5.52 -24.88 -2.28
C GLU A 244 -6.91 -24.32 -1.97
N THR A 245 -7.06 -23.51 -0.91
CA THR A 245 -8.32 -22.84 -0.58
C THR A 245 -8.73 -21.86 -1.68
N LEU A 246 -7.78 -21.18 -2.33
CA LEU A 246 -8.06 -20.31 -3.48
C LEU A 246 -8.57 -21.10 -4.69
N SER A 247 -8.11 -22.34 -4.89
CA SER A 247 -8.67 -23.26 -5.88
C SER A 247 -10.11 -23.66 -5.51
N MET A 248 -10.34 -24.05 -4.25
CA MET A 248 -11.67 -24.38 -3.74
C MET A 248 -12.65 -23.21 -3.89
N GLN A 249 -12.22 -21.96 -3.65
CA GLN A 249 -13.02 -20.77 -3.92
C GLN A 249 -13.51 -20.75 -5.37
N GLY A 250 -12.62 -21.05 -6.31
CA GLY A 250 -12.93 -21.06 -7.75
C GLY A 250 -14.01 -22.07 -8.12
N MET A 251 -13.92 -23.29 -7.55
CA MET A 251 -14.92 -24.35 -7.75
C MET A 251 -16.25 -24.04 -7.07
N SER A 252 -16.20 -23.63 -5.80
CA SER A 252 -17.38 -23.42 -4.96
C SER A 252 -18.13 -22.11 -5.25
N GLU A 253 -17.51 -21.15 -5.92
CA GLU A 253 -18.08 -19.82 -6.16
C GLU A 253 -18.54 -19.13 -4.86
N ILE A 254 -17.85 -19.37 -3.75
CA ILE A 254 -18.07 -18.64 -2.51
C ILE A 254 -17.24 -17.34 -2.55
N PRO A 255 -17.81 -16.14 -2.29
CA PRO A 255 -17.03 -14.90 -2.30
C PRO A 255 -15.85 -14.92 -1.33
N LEU A 256 -14.71 -14.42 -1.78
CA LEU A 256 -13.54 -14.23 -0.92
C LEU A 256 -12.76 -13.00 -1.37
N THR A 257 -12.40 -12.14 -0.41
CA THR A 257 -11.49 -11.03 -0.65
C THR A 257 -10.19 -11.26 0.11
N VAL A 258 -9.05 -11.11 -0.58
CA VAL A 258 -7.71 -11.29 -0.03
C VAL A 258 -6.92 -9.99 -0.16
N TYR A 259 -6.36 -9.51 0.95
CA TYR A 259 -5.31 -8.50 0.93
C TYR A 259 -3.94 -9.18 0.83
N LEU A 260 -3.30 -9.07 -0.34
CA LEU A 260 -1.96 -9.58 -0.58
C LEU A 260 -0.98 -8.41 -0.48
N ALA A 261 -0.36 -8.24 0.68
CA ALA A 261 0.63 -7.20 0.92
C ALA A 261 2.03 -7.76 0.66
N SER A 262 2.52 -7.60 -0.56
CA SER A 262 3.79 -8.16 -1.04
C SER A 262 4.99 -7.66 -0.23
N ARG A 263 5.99 -8.52 -0.09
CA ARG A 263 7.31 -8.19 0.48
C ARG A 263 8.40 -8.88 -0.34
N ALA A 264 9.66 -8.54 -0.09
CA ALA A 264 10.76 -9.17 -0.83
C ALA A 264 10.83 -10.69 -0.54
N GLY A 265 10.58 -11.52 -1.55
CA GLY A 265 10.86 -12.96 -1.57
C GLY A 265 12.16 -13.30 -2.32
N PRO A 266 12.38 -14.58 -2.71
CA PRO A 266 11.53 -15.75 -2.46
C PRO A 266 11.60 -16.27 -1.01
N ALA A 267 10.75 -17.23 -0.67
CA ALA A 267 10.61 -17.78 0.69
C ALA A 267 10.40 -16.68 1.75
N THR A 268 11.10 -16.72 2.88
CA THR A 268 11.07 -15.62 3.87
C THR A 268 11.56 -14.30 3.28
N GLY A 269 12.55 -14.38 2.38
CA GLY A 269 13.22 -13.26 1.74
C GLY A 269 13.66 -12.19 2.74
N VAL A 270 13.24 -10.94 2.51
CA VAL A 270 13.58 -9.79 3.37
C VAL A 270 12.28 -9.14 3.88
N PRO A 271 11.73 -9.63 5.01
CA PRO A 271 10.32 -9.47 5.36
C PRO A 271 9.89 -8.04 5.71
N THR A 272 10.84 -7.18 6.07
CA THR A 272 10.61 -5.79 6.45
C THR A 272 10.81 -4.81 5.28
N TYR A 273 10.92 -5.33 4.06
CA TYR A 273 11.22 -4.54 2.87
C TYR A 273 10.26 -4.82 1.71
N THR A 274 10.27 -3.92 0.73
CA THR A 274 9.26 -3.91 -0.35
C THR A 274 9.72 -4.64 -1.59
N ALA A 275 8.79 -5.29 -2.28
CA ALA A 275 8.94 -5.80 -3.62
C ALA A 275 7.57 -5.89 -4.30
N GLN A 276 7.57 -5.89 -5.63
CA GLN A 276 6.40 -6.13 -6.47
C GLN A 276 6.50 -7.49 -7.16
N SER A 277 6.93 -8.51 -6.43
CA SER A 277 7.24 -9.85 -6.95
C SER A 277 6.07 -10.83 -6.97
N ASP A 278 4.90 -10.43 -6.45
CA ASP A 278 3.80 -11.36 -6.16
C ASP A 278 2.62 -11.18 -7.14
N LEU A 279 2.79 -10.42 -8.21
CA LEU A 279 1.76 -10.23 -9.23
C LEU A 279 1.42 -11.55 -9.93
N ASP A 280 2.40 -12.36 -10.28
CA ASP A 280 2.14 -13.63 -10.98
C ASP A 280 1.40 -14.65 -10.12
N ILE A 281 1.72 -14.74 -8.82
CA ILE A 281 0.98 -15.62 -7.91
C ILE A 281 -0.45 -15.08 -7.69
N ALA A 282 -0.65 -13.77 -7.59
CA ALA A 282 -1.99 -13.18 -7.53
C ALA A 282 -2.84 -13.53 -8.76
N LEU A 283 -2.20 -13.57 -9.94
CA LEU A 283 -2.87 -13.87 -11.20
C LEU A 283 -3.22 -15.37 -11.38
N ARG A 284 -2.42 -16.28 -10.80
CA ARG A 284 -2.37 -17.70 -11.20
C ARG A 284 -2.31 -18.75 -10.07
N ALA A 285 -2.21 -18.37 -8.79
CA ALA A 285 -2.15 -19.35 -7.70
C ALA A 285 -3.43 -20.22 -7.61
N GLY A 286 -3.28 -21.49 -7.20
CA GLY A 286 -4.35 -22.48 -7.21
C GLY A 286 -4.44 -23.25 -8.54
N HIS A 287 -4.72 -24.55 -8.46
CA HIS A 287 -4.83 -25.42 -9.63
C HIS A 287 -6.18 -25.24 -10.34
N GLY A 288 -6.23 -25.58 -11.64
CA GLY A 288 -7.42 -25.40 -12.48
C GLY A 288 -7.65 -23.94 -12.93
N GLU A 289 -8.80 -23.71 -13.59
CA GLU A 289 -9.14 -22.40 -14.16
C GLU A 289 -10.40 -21.82 -13.52
N ALA A 290 -10.26 -20.66 -12.88
CA ALA A 290 -11.38 -19.94 -12.30
C ALA A 290 -11.27 -18.41 -12.48
N PRO A 291 -12.40 -17.71 -12.58
CA PRO A 291 -12.42 -16.25 -12.60
C PRO A 291 -11.84 -15.68 -11.30
N ARG A 292 -11.04 -14.62 -11.43
CA ARG A 292 -10.59 -13.83 -10.30
C ARG A 292 -10.26 -12.41 -10.71
N ILE A 293 -10.20 -11.53 -9.73
CA ILE A 293 -9.97 -10.10 -9.89
C ILE A 293 -8.71 -9.73 -9.10
N VAL A 294 -7.82 -8.95 -9.71
CA VAL A 294 -6.58 -8.46 -9.07
C VAL A 294 -6.50 -6.95 -9.27
N ILE A 295 -6.53 -6.21 -8.17
CA ILE A 295 -6.56 -4.75 -8.12
C ILE A 295 -5.35 -4.27 -7.32
N ALA A 296 -4.58 -3.32 -7.84
CA ALA A 296 -3.38 -2.80 -7.22
C ALA A 296 -3.46 -1.28 -7.02
N PRO A 297 -3.90 -0.81 -5.82
CA PRO A 297 -3.92 0.61 -5.50
C PRO A 297 -2.49 1.18 -5.37
N ALA A 298 -2.31 2.47 -5.64
CA ALA A 298 -1.02 3.14 -5.54
C ALA A 298 -0.80 3.93 -4.24
N ASN A 299 -1.88 4.39 -3.61
CA ASN A 299 -1.85 5.26 -2.44
C ASN A 299 -3.05 4.99 -1.50
N PRO A 300 -3.06 5.54 -0.27
CA PRO A 300 -4.11 5.27 0.71
C PRO A 300 -5.53 5.61 0.25
N THR A 301 -5.72 6.74 -0.47
CA THR A 301 -7.05 7.10 -1.00
C THR A 301 -7.56 6.03 -1.95
N GLU A 302 -6.72 5.57 -2.87
CA GLU A 302 -7.06 4.46 -3.77
C GLU A 302 -7.27 3.15 -3.00
N THR A 303 -6.49 2.87 -1.95
CA THR A 303 -6.68 1.67 -1.14
C THR A 303 -8.08 1.62 -0.52
N ILE A 304 -8.63 2.73 -0.04
CA ILE A 304 -10.02 2.80 0.47
C ILE A 304 -11.01 2.42 -0.63
N GLU A 305 -10.90 3.06 -1.79
CA GLU A 305 -11.78 2.86 -2.94
C GLU A 305 -11.71 1.41 -3.46
N LYS A 306 -10.49 0.92 -3.70
CA LYS A 306 -10.24 -0.39 -4.31
C LYS A 306 -10.50 -1.55 -3.37
N THR A 307 -10.37 -1.35 -2.06
CA THR A 307 -10.89 -2.33 -1.08
C THR A 307 -12.41 -2.45 -1.19
N SER A 308 -13.09 -1.32 -1.35
CA SER A 308 -14.55 -1.29 -1.47
C SER A 308 -15.03 -1.93 -2.78
N GLU A 309 -14.35 -1.63 -3.89
CA GLU A 309 -14.58 -2.29 -5.19
C GLU A 309 -14.31 -3.80 -5.13
N ALA A 310 -13.21 -4.24 -4.48
CA ALA A 310 -12.85 -5.65 -4.37
C ALA A 310 -13.91 -6.46 -3.62
N LEU A 311 -14.37 -5.98 -2.45
CA LEU A 311 -15.43 -6.61 -1.67
C LEU A 311 -16.74 -6.66 -2.44
N PHE A 312 -17.12 -5.54 -3.08
CA PHE A 312 -18.29 -5.47 -3.94
C PHE A 312 -18.24 -6.50 -5.06
N LEU A 313 -17.11 -6.60 -5.75
CA LEU A 313 -16.92 -7.50 -6.88
C LEU A 313 -16.90 -8.97 -6.45
N ALA A 314 -16.25 -9.30 -5.33
CA ALA A 314 -16.21 -10.65 -4.79
C ALA A 314 -17.63 -11.17 -4.52
N GLU A 315 -18.43 -10.34 -3.88
CA GLU A 315 -19.81 -10.66 -3.50
C GLU A 315 -20.77 -10.68 -4.68
N LYS A 316 -20.70 -9.67 -5.56
CA LYS A 316 -21.56 -9.58 -6.75
C LYS A 316 -21.37 -10.75 -7.70
N PHE A 317 -20.11 -11.14 -7.91
CA PHE A 317 -19.75 -12.16 -8.89
C PHE A 317 -19.38 -13.49 -8.29
N LYS A 318 -19.44 -13.68 -6.96
CA LYS A 318 -19.14 -14.99 -6.38
C LYS A 318 -17.75 -15.50 -6.79
N THR A 319 -16.75 -14.64 -6.55
CA THR A 319 -15.40 -14.79 -7.11
C THR A 319 -14.34 -14.35 -6.11
N LEU A 320 -13.10 -14.82 -6.31
CA LEU A 320 -11.92 -14.31 -5.62
C LEU A 320 -11.57 -12.89 -6.11
N SER A 321 -11.51 -11.93 -5.19
CA SER A 321 -10.95 -10.60 -5.40
C SER A 321 -9.68 -10.42 -4.56
N ILE A 322 -8.61 -9.94 -5.19
CA ILE A 322 -7.31 -9.73 -4.55
C ILE A 322 -6.97 -8.25 -4.62
N ILE A 323 -6.68 -7.67 -3.46
CA ILE A 323 -6.08 -6.34 -3.33
C ILE A 323 -4.58 -6.55 -3.21
N LEU A 324 -3.85 -6.28 -4.28
CA LEU A 324 -2.41 -6.46 -4.38
C LEU A 324 -1.69 -5.17 -3.98
N SER A 325 -1.01 -5.21 -2.85
CA SER A 325 -0.23 -4.13 -2.27
C SER A 325 1.21 -4.58 -2.07
N ASP A 326 2.01 -3.75 -1.44
CA ASP A 326 3.36 -4.06 -0.99
C ASP A 326 3.70 -3.32 0.30
N LYS A 327 4.82 -3.68 0.94
CA LYS A 327 5.30 -3.06 2.19
C LYS A 327 5.41 -1.54 2.08
N HIS A 328 5.77 -1.00 0.91
CA HIS A 328 5.96 0.43 0.74
C HIS A 328 4.63 1.17 0.89
N LEU A 329 3.58 0.73 0.19
CA LEU A 329 2.24 1.29 0.37
C LEU A 329 1.65 0.98 1.75
N ALA A 330 1.84 -0.25 2.24
CA ALA A 330 1.26 -0.68 3.50
C ALA A 330 1.72 0.16 4.69
N GLU A 331 2.98 0.58 4.72
CA GLU A 331 3.59 1.19 5.92
C GLU A 331 4.15 2.60 5.74
N SER A 332 4.29 3.11 4.51
CA SER A 332 4.64 4.52 4.34
C SER A 332 3.40 5.38 4.62
N GLU A 333 3.62 6.57 5.17
CA GLU A 333 2.54 7.51 5.45
C GLU A 333 2.50 8.57 4.33
N PHE A 334 1.31 8.78 3.77
CA PHE A 334 1.07 9.71 2.67
C PHE A 334 0.13 10.80 3.16
N SER A 335 0.48 12.05 2.91
CA SER A 335 -0.44 13.17 3.09
C SER A 335 -1.25 13.40 1.81
N SER A 336 -2.54 13.70 1.95
CA SER A 336 -3.40 14.02 0.80
C SER A 336 -4.57 14.89 1.23
N THR A 337 -5.03 15.74 0.32
CA THR A 337 -6.32 16.44 0.41
C THR A 337 -7.44 15.72 -0.34
N GLN A 338 -7.10 14.65 -1.08
CA GLN A 338 -8.06 13.89 -1.87
C GLN A 338 -8.95 13.04 -0.95
N LYS A 339 -10.26 13.19 -1.12
CA LYS A 339 -11.24 12.33 -0.46
C LYS A 339 -11.51 11.12 -1.34
N PRO A 340 -11.72 9.93 -0.74
CA PRO A 340 -12.07 8.74 -1.50
C PRO A 340 -13.45 8.92 -2.16
N ASN A 341 -13.62 8.30 -3.32
CA ASN A 341 -14.90 8.13 -3.98
C ASN A 341 -15.89 7.35 -3.10
N LYS A 342 -17.18 7.51 -3.39
CA LYS A 342 -18.25 6.87 -2.63
C LYS A 342 -18.19 5.34 -2.78
N THR A 343 -18.28 4.64 -1.65
CA THR A 343 -18.33 3.18 -1.58
C THR A 343 -19.49 2.60 -2.40
N PRO A 344 -19.24 1.61 -3.28
CA PRO A 344 -20.30 0.86 -3.94
C PRO A 344 -21.19 0.14 -2.92
N THR A 345 -22.50 0.33 -3.00
CA THR A 345 -23.47 -0.36 -2.14
C THR A 345 -24.12 -1.52 -2.90
N PHE A 346 -24.40 -2.62 -2.21
CA PHE A 346 -25.15 -3.75 -2.74
C PHE A 346 -25.76 -4.58 -1.61
N LYS A 347 -26.83 -5.32 -1.93
CA LYS A 347 -27.40 -6.32 -1.02
C LYS A 347 -26.84 -7.69 -1.38
N ILE A 348 -26.46 -8.44 -0.37
CA ILE A 348 -26.06 -9.84 -0.54
C ILE A 348 -27.30 -10.63 -0.94
N THR A 349 -27.26 -11.24 -2.12
CA THR A 349 -28.31 -12.14 -2.59
C THR A 349 -27.66 -13.46 -2.98
N ARG A 350 -27.49 -14.37 -2.01
CA ARG A 350 -27.15 -15.77 -2.26
C ARG A 350 -27.92 -16.69 -1.30
N PRO A 351 -28.22 -17.93 -1.70
CA PRO A 351 -28.63 -18.97 -0.76
C PRO A 351 -27.59 -19.11 0.35
N ILE A 352 -28.04 -19.21 1.60
CA ILE A 352 -27.17 -19.41 2.77
C ILE A 352 -27.77 -20.47 3.71
N PRO A 353 -26.94 -21.20 4.47
CA PRO A 353 -27.42 -22.09 5.52
C PRO A 353 -28.37 -21.40 6.50
N GLY A 354 -29.38 -22.13 6.98
CA GLY A 354 -30.42 -21.61 7.87
C GLY A 354 -31.55 -20.84 7.18
N LYS A 355 -31.38 -20.43 5.91
CA LYS A 355 -32.47 -19.86 5.07
C LYS A 355 -32.86 -20.76 3.89
N SER A 356 -31.93 -21.60 3.44
CA SER A 356 -32.11 -22.52 2.32
C SER A 356 -31.18 -23.72 2.51
N LEU A 357 -31.50 -24.85 1.89
CA LEU A 357 -30.56 -25.96 1.76
C LEU A 357 -29.48 -25.56 0.74
N VAL A 358 -28.23 -25.51 1.18
CA VAL A 358 -27.08 -25.15 0.34
C VAL A 358 -26.00 -26.23 0.53
N LYS A 359 -25.46 -26.71 -0.59
CA LYS A 359 -24.31 -27.61 -0.63
C LYS A 359 -23.22 -26.96 -1.48
N ASN A 360 -21.99 -27.02 -0.99
CA ASN A 360 -20.81 -26.61 -1.73
C ASN A 360 -19.71 -27.65 -1.52
N SER A 361 -18.98 -27.94 -2.58
CA SER A 361 -17.90 -28.93 -2.60
C SER A 361 -16.70 -28.39 -3.38
N SER A 362 -15.53 -28.94 -3.12
CA SER A 362 -14.35 -28.80 -4.00
C SER A 362 -14.43 -29.72 -5.23
N TYR A 363 -15.39 -30.64 -5.27
CA TYR A 363 -15.68 -31.52 -6.40
C TYR A 363 -16.61 -30.82 -7.41
N GLU A 364 -16.56 -31.23 -8.69
CA GLU A 364 -17.58 -30.83 -9.66
C GLU A 364 -18.97 -31.31 -9.21
N SER A 365 -20.02 -30.54 -9.47
CA SER A 365 -21.34 -30.84 -8.91
C SER A 365 -22.48 -30.77 -9.90
N ASP A 366 -23.47 -31.64 -9.67
CA ASP A 366 -24.76 -31.58 -10.32
C ASP A 366 -25.57 -30.35 -9.85
N PRO A 367 -26.72 -30.03 -10.47
CA PRO A 367 -27.56 -28.90 -10.03
C PRO A 367 -28.07 -28.96 -8.59
N PHE A 368 -27.95 -30.11 -7.91
CA PHE A 368 -28.35 -30.31 -6.51
C PHE A 368 -27.15 -30.20 -5.55
N GLY A 369 -25.94 -29.97 -6.07
CA GLY A 369 -24.70 -29.86 -5.30
C GLY A 369 -24.09 -31.21 -4.89
N ASN A 370 -24.48 -32.31 -5.51
CA ASN A 370 -23.83 -33.61 -5.30
C ASN A 370 -22.66 -33.79 -6.29
N SER A 371 -21.63 -34.52 -5.87
CA SER A 371 -20.47 -34.78 -6.72
C SER A 371 -20.86 -35.48 -8.03
N THR A 372 -20.25 -35.09 -9.14
CA THR A 372 -20.46 -35.70 -10.45
C THR A 372 -19.17 -35.80 -11.25
N GLU A 373 -19.07 -36.85 -12.07
CA GLU A 373 -18.00 -37.06 -13.05
C GLU A 373 -18.53 -37.00 -14.50
N SER A 374 -19.79 -36.58 -14.69
CA SER A 374 -20.40 -36.49 -16.02
C SER A 374 -19.68 -35.43 -16.87
N TYR A 375 -19.17 -35.83 -18.04
CA TYR A 375 -18.46 -34.93 -18.94
C TYR A 375 -19.34 -33.77 -19.43
N THR A 376 -20.64 -34.00 -19.63
CA THR A 376 -21.58 -32.96 -20.10
C THR A 376 -21.84 -31.90 -19.03
N ILE A 377 -22.04 -32.32 -17.78
CA ILE A 377 -22.24 -31.39 -16.66
C ILE A 377 -20.95 -30.62 -16.40
N THR A 378 -19.80 -31.30 -16.44
CA THR A 378 -18.48 -30.68 -16.27
C THR A 378 -18.22 -29.61 -17.33
N GLU A 379 -18.53 -29.89 -18.59
CA GLU A 379 -18.42 -28.92 -19.69
C GLU A 379 -19.35 -27.73 -19.47
N GLU A 380 -20.61 -27.96 -19.11
CA GLU A 380 -21.59 -26.91 -18.87
C GLU A 380 -21.17 -25.98 -17.71
N ASN A 381 -20.79 -26.56 -16.57
CA ASN A 381 -20.35 -25.81 -15.39
C ASN A 381 -19.07 -25.02 -15.67
N THR A 382 -18.12 -25.61 -16.38
CA THR A 382 -16.89 -24.92 -16.81
C THR A 382 -17.23 -23.73 -17.71
N ASN A 383 -18.10 -23.93 -18.70
CA ASN A 383 -18.56 -22.85 -19.58
C ASN A 383 -19.26 -21.72 -18.81
N LYS A 384 -20.07 -22.04 -17.79
CA LYS A 384 -20.69 -21.03 -16.89
C LYS A 384 -19.61 -20.24 -16.13
N ARG A 385 -18.62 -20.91 -15.54
CA ARG A 385 -17.52 -20.26 -14.82
C ARG A 385 -16.72 -19.33 -15.74
N ILE A 386 -16.42 -19.75 -16.97
CA ILE A 386 -15.70 -18.90 -17.95
C ILE A 386 -16.56 -17.74 -18.43
N LYS A 387 -17.86 -17.95 -18.71
CA LYS A 387 -18.80 -16.89 -19.09
C LYS A 387 -18.89 -15.80 -18.02
N LYS A 388 -18.93 -16.18 -16.73
CA LYS A 388 -18.87 -15.25 -15.60
C LYS A 388 -17.66 -14.31 -15.68
N TYR A 389 -16.48 -14.79 -16.10
CA TYR A 389 -15.33 -13.91 -16.28
C TYR A 389 -15.53 -12.86 -17.39
N ALA A 390 -16.25 -13.20 -18.46
CA ALA A 390 -16.63 -12.23 -19.49
C ALA A 390 -17.56 -11.14 -18.93
N ASP A 391 -18.51 -11.51 -18.06
CA ASP A 391 -19.41 -10.57 -17.40
C ASP A 391 -18.67 -9.65 -16.41
N ILE A 392 -17.74 -10.21 -15.62
CA ILE A 392 -16.83 -9.44 -14.74
C ILE A 392 -16.06 -8.40 -15.57
N LYS A 393 -15.45 -8.82 -16.69
CA LYS A 393 -14.71 -7.91 -17.61
C LYS A 393 -15.59 -6.78 -18.11
N LYS A 394 -16.79 -7.11 -18.60
CA LYS A 394 -17.75 -6.12 -19.13
C LYS A 394 -18.18 -5.13 -18.04
N TYR A 395 -18.45 -5.64 -16.83
CA TYR A 395 -18.88 -4.82 -15.71
C TYR A 395 -17.78 -3.86 -15.24
N ILE A 396 -16.57 -4.36 -14.99
CA ILE A 396 -15.45 -3.54 -14.52
C ILE A 396 -15.15 -2.43 -15.54
N ARG A 397 -15.07 -2.77 -16.84
CA ARG A 397 -14.82 -1.78 -17.91
C ARG A 397 -15.85 -0.66 -17.97
N LYS A 398 -17.10 -0.96 -17.62
CA LYS A 398 -18.20 0.01 -17.66
C LYS A 398 -18.26 0.88 -16.40
N ASN A 399 -17.94 0.33 -15.24
CA ASN A 399 -18.28 0.95 -13.95
C ASN A 399 -17.07 1.41 -13.14
N PHE A 400 -15.86 0.92 -13.42
CA PHE A 400 -14.68 1.20 -12.61
C PHE A 400 -13.51 1.69 -13.44
N GLU A 401 -12.74 2.59 -12.86
CA GLU A 401 -11.51 3.10 -13.44
C GLU A 401 -10.40 2.03 -13.35
N MET A 402 -10.02 1.50 -14.52
CA MET A 402 -9.05 0.42 -14.63
C MET A 402 -7.59 0.89 -14.72
N ILE A 403 -7.39 2.13 -15.18
CA ILE A 403 -6.10 2.79 -15.34
C ILE A 403 -6.25 4.27 -14.99
N LYS A 404 -5.15 4.92 -14.60
CA LYS A 404 -5.08 6.39 -14.48
C LYS A 404 -3.96 6.94 -15.34
N ILE A 405 -4.18 8.10 -15.95
CA ILE A 405 -3.16 8.83 -16.73
C ILE A 405 -2.75 10.09 -15.96
N HIS A 406 -1.45 10.20 -15.69
CA HIS A 406 -0.81 11.32 -15.01
C HIS A 406 0.24 12.00 -15.91
N GLY A 407 0.75 13.16 -15.50
CA GLY A 407 1.75 13.93 -16.26
C GLY A 407 1.18 14.61 -17.51
N ASN A 408 2.01 14.81 -18.52
CA ASN A 408 1.57 15.40 -19.79
C ASN A 408 0.80 14.37 -20.63
N LYS A 409 -0.54 14.45 -20.61
CA LYS A 409 -1.43 13.54 -21.35
C LYS A 409 -1.19 13.53 -22.88
N LYS A 410 -0.54 14.55 -23.43
CA LYS A 410 -0.21 14.65 -24.86
C LYS A 410 1.17 14.07 -25.22
N SER A 411 2.02 13.78 -24.23
CA SER A 411 3.37 13.29 -24.50
C SER A 411 3.35 11.91 -25.17
N LYS A 412 4.34 11.71 -26.04
CA LYS A 412 4.65 10.45 -26.74
C LYS A 412 5.59 9.55 -25.95
N ASN A 413 6.15 10.06 -24.85
CA ASN A 413 6.94 9.28 -23.90
C ASN A 413 6.01 8.67 -22.84
N LEU A 414 5.73 7.38 -22.97
CA LEU A 414 4.82 6.65 -22.09
C LEU A 414 5.60 5.86 -21.03
N ILE A 415 5.35 6.17 -19.76
CA ILE A 415 5.76 5.35 -18.63
C ILE A 415 4.57 4.47 -18.22
N ILE A 416 4.82 3.19 -17.94
CA ILE A 416 3.82 2.24 -17.44
C ILE A 416 4.33 1.66 -16.13
N GLY A 417 3.45 1.61 -15.12
CA GLY A 417 3.76 1.10 -13.79
C GLY A 417 2.48 0.82 -13.01
N TRP A 418 2.63 0.30 -11.80
CA TRP A 418 1.51 -0.12 -10.96
C TRP A 418 1.89 -0.09 -9.48
N GLY A 419 0.89 -0.13 -8.60
CA GLY A 419 1.12 -0.20 -7.15
C GLY A 419 1.96 0.96 -6.62
N SER A 420 2.79 0.69 -5.61
CA SER A 420 3.54 1.72 -4.88
C SER A 420 4.60 2.46 -5.70
N THR A 421 5.06 1.92 -6.83
CA THR A 421 6.01 2.64 -7.73
C THR A 421 5.39 3.89 -8.35
N SER A 422 4.06 3.97 -8.40
CA SER A 422 3.33 5.10 -8.96
C SER A 422 3.66 6.42 -8.28
N GLY A 423 3.92 6.43 -6.97
CA GLY A 423 4.32 7.64 -6.25
C GLY A 423 5.65 8.19 -6.76
N ALA A 424 6.66 7.33 -6.83
CA ALA A 424 7.98 7.69 -7.35
C ALA A 424 7.94 8.12 -8.83
N ILE A 425 7.13 7.44 -9.66
CA ILE A 425 6.98 7.82 -11.07
C ILE A 425 6.34 9.20 -11.19
N LYS A 426 5.22 9.45 -10.50
CA LYS A 426 4.52 10.76 -10.53
C LYS A 426 5.43 11.89 -10.11
N ASP A 427 6.19 11.71 -9.03
CA ASP A 427 7.12 12.73 -8.56
C ASP A 427 8.33 12.90 -9.50
N ALA A 428 8.80 11.82 -10.14
CA ALA A 428 9.95 11.85 -11.03
C ALA A 428 9.65 12.52 -12.38
N ILE A 429 8.41 12.49 -12.87
CA ILE A 429 8.07 13.04 -14.19
C ILE A 429 7.59 14.50 -14.16
N LYS A 430 7.49 15.13 -12.99
CA LYS A 430 6.92 16.51 -12.86
C LYS A 430 7.56 17.52 -13.81
N ASP A 431 8.86 17.42 -14.04
CA ASP A 431 9.63 18.33 -14.89
C ASP A 431 10.04 17.70 -16.24
N LEU A 432 9.40 16.61 -16.65
CA LEU A 432 9.69 15.88 -17.88
C LEU A 432 8.50 15.92 -18.84
N ASP A 433 8.75 15.94 -20.16
CA ASP A 433 7.70 15.67 -21.14
C ASP A 433 7.40 14.17 -21.17
N ALA A 434 6.50 13.75 -20.28
CA ALA A 434 6.19 12.36 -20.04
C ALA A 434 4.73 12.16 -19.63
N LYS A 435 4.16 11.05 -20.11
CA LYS A 435 2.83 10.56 -19.76
C LYS A 435 2.99 9.29 -18.93
N PHE A 436 2.37 9.23 -17.76
CA PHE A 436 2.37 8.01 -16.93
C PHE A 436 1.02 7.32 -16.95
N LEU A 437 0.99 6.06 -17.39
CA LEU A 437 -0.15 5.16 -17.28
C LEU A 437 0.05 4.24 -16.07
N GLN A 438 -0.74 4.51 -15.03
CA GLN A 438 -0.87 3.67 -13.86
C GLN A 438 -1.88 2.55 -14.14
N VAL A 439 -1.46 1.30 -14.00
CA VAL A 439 -2.35 0.13 -14.04
C VAL A 439 -2.92 -0.11 -12.66
N ILE A 440 -4.25 -0.05 -12.54
CA ILE A 440 -4.99 -0.30 -11.28
C ILE A 440 -5.55 -1.72 -11.29
N TYR A 441 -6.20 -2.12 -12.38
CA TYR A 441 -6.71 -3.49 -12.54
C TYR A 441 -5.71 -4.33 -13.33
N CYS A 442 -5.01 -5.23 -12.64
CA CYS A 442 -4.10 -6.19 -13.25
C CYS A 442 -4.88 -7.38 -13.84
N LYS A 443 -6.00 -7.76 -13.23
CA LYS A 443 -6.93 -8.76 -13.78
C LYS A 443 -8.38 -8.35 -13.48
N PRO A 444 -9.22 -8.12 -14.49
CA PRO A 444 -8.89 -8.10 -15.92
C PRO A 444 -8.05 -6.88 -16.32
N LEU A 445 -7.20 -7.04 -17.34
CA LEU A 445 -6.39 -5.95 -17.87
C LEU A 445 -7.21 -5.03 -18.80
N SER A 446 -6.97 -3.72 -18.73
CA SER A 446 -7.66 -2.73 -19.58
C SER A 446 -7.20 -2.79 -21.04
N PRO A 447 -8.12 -2.81 -22.03
CA PRO A 447 -7.75 -2.73 -23.44
C PRO A 447 -7.16 -1.37 -23.83
N GLN A 448 -7.34 -0.33 -23.00
CA GLN A 448 -6.75 0.99 -23.26
C GLN A 448 -5.22 0.98 -23.20
N ILE A 449 -4.62 0.05 -22.45
CA ILE A 449 -3.16 -0.06 -22.35
C ILE A 449 -2.53 -0.27 -23.72
N LYS A 450 -3.07 -1.19 -24.53
CA LYS A 450 -2.61 -1.44 -25.89
C LYS A 450 -2.70 -0.17 -26.74
N LYS A 451 -3.84 0.53 -26.68
CA LYS A 451 -4.06 1.78 -27.43
C LYS A 451 -3.08 2.89 -27.06
N GLU A 452 -2.71 2.99 -25.78
CA GLU A 452 -1.76 4.01 -25.34
C GLU A 452 -0.32 3.65 -25.72
N ILE A 453 0.04 2.37 -25.71
CA ILE A 453 1.34 1.87 -26.20
C ILE A 453 1.49 2.15 -27.70
N GLU A 454 0.48 1.84 -28.52
CA GLU A 454 0.52 2.05 -29.98
C GLU A 454 0.64 3.53 -30.38
N LYS A 455 0.22 4.45 -29.52
CA LYS A 455 0.33 5.90 -29.76
C LYS A 455 1.65 6.50 -29.31
N ALA A 456 2.43 5.77 -28.52
CA ALA A 456 3.67 6.24 -27.91
C ALA A 456 4.87 6.00 -28.83
N GLU A 457 5.85 6.89 -28.79
CA GLU A 457 7.13 6.71 -29.49
C GLU A 457 8.13 5.95 -28.63
N LYS A 458 8.14 6.25 -27.32
CA LYS A 458 8.94 5.56 -26.32
C LYS A 458 8.03 5.01 -25.24
N VAL A 459 8.24 3.75 -24.88
CA VAL A 459 7.52 3.08 -23.79
C VAL A 459 8.53 2.58 -22.76
N ILE A 460 8.35 2.97 -21.51
CA ILE A 460 9.20 2.62 -20.37
C ILE A 460 8.35 1.91 -19.33
N LEU A 461 8.75 0.71 -18.95
CA LEU A 461 8.15 -0.03 -17.84
C LEU A 461 8.93 0.23 -16.56
N VAL A 462 8.25 0.53 -15.46
CA VAL A 462 8.86 0.71 -14.14
C VAL A 462 8.23 -0.28 -13.15
N GLU A 463 9.04 -1.15 -12.55
CA GLU A 463 8.59 -2.14 -11.58
C GLU A 463 9.66 -2.46 -10.52
N CYS A 464 9.22 -2.80 -9.30
CA CYS A 464 10.09 -3.28 -8.23
C CYS A 464 10.18 -4.83 -8.20
N ASN A 465 10.52 -5.46 -9.34
CA ASN A 465 10.77 -6.90 -9.44
C ASN A 465 11.79 -7.24 -10.55
N VAL A 466 12.32 -8.46 -10.53
CA VAL A 466 13.43 -8.88 -11.41
C VAL A 466 13.01 -9.04 -12.88
N THR A 467 11.79 -9.50 -13.13
CA THR A 467 11.39 -9.98 -14.47
C THR A 467 10.48 -9.01 -15.24
N GLY A 468 10.00 -7.94 -14.60
CA GLY A 468 8.95 -7.07 -15.12
C GLY A 468 7.63 -7.83 -15.29
N GLN A 469 7.02 -8.27 -14.19
CA GLN A 469 5.82 -9.12 -14.21
C GLN A 469 4.64 -8.45 -14.93
N LEU A 470 4.41 -7.15 -14.71
CA LEU A 470 3.39 -6.41 -15.48
C LEU A 470 3.77 -6.35 -16.96
N GLY A 471 5.04 -6.13 -17.28
CA GLY A 471 5.54 -6.18 -18.66
C GLY A 471 5.26 -7.52 -19.36
N ARG A 472 5.43 -8.64 -18.64
CA ARG A 472 5.08 -9.98 -19.15
C ARG A 472 3.58 -10.14 -19.35
N LEU A 473 2.77 -9.67 -18.40
CA LEU A 473 1.31 -9.69 -18.53
C LEU A 473 0.83 -8.84 -19.71
N ILE A 474 1.39 -7.65 -19.93
CA ILE A 474 1.07 -6.80 -21.07
C ILE A 474 1.39 -7.53 -22.37
N ARG A 475 2.58 -8.16 -22.46
CA ARG A 475 2.94 -8.96 -23.64
C ARG A 475 1.97 -10.12 -23.85
N GLU A 476 1.62 -10.85 -22.80
CA GLU A 476 0.65 -11.95 -22.83
C GLU A 476 -0.72 -11.51 -23.37
N LYS A 477 -1.20 -10.32 -22.98
CA LYS A 477 -2.55 -9.85 -23.35
C LYS A 477 -2.61 -9.00 -24.62
N THR A 478 -1.48 -8.49 -25.11
CA THR A 478 -1.47 -7.53 -26.23
C THR A 478 -0.56 -7.94 -27.38
N GLY A 479 0.36 -8.88 -27.17
CA GLY A 479 1.45 -9.22 -28.09
C GLY A 479 2.65 -8.27 -28.02
N ILE A 480 2.55 -7.13 -27.33
CA ILE A 480 3.57 -6.08 -27.36
C ILE A 480 4.61 -6.30 -26.28
N LYS A 481 5.89 -6.39 -26.67
CA LYS A 481 7.03 -6.44 -25.75
C LYS A 481 7.52 -5.01 -25.48
N ILE A 482 7.57 -4.63 -24.20
CA ILE A 482 8.20 -3.37 -23.77
C ILE A 482 9.70 -3.65 -23.57
N GLU A 483 10.54 -2.97 -24.35
CA GLU A 483 12.00 -3.13 -24.33
C GLU A 483 12.65 -2.31 -23.21
N ASN A 484 12.28 -1.04 -23.03
CA ASN A 484 12.85 -0.22 -21.96
C ASN A 484 12.21 -0.59 -20.63
N ARG A 485 13.00 -1.21 -19.73
CA ARG A 485 12.54 -1.64 -18.41
C ARG A 485 13.46 -1.10 -17.34
N LEU A 486 12.91 -0.26 -16.47
CA LEU A 486 13.55 0.22 -15.25
C LEU A 486 13.09 -0.67 -14.10
N LEU A 487 13.88 -1.69 -13.80
CA LEU A 487 13.57 -2.70 -12.79
C LEU A 487 14.45 -2.52 -11.55
N LYS A 488 13.85 -2.63 -10.37
CA LYS A 488 14.58 -2.57 -9.09
C LYS A 488 14.20 -3.76 -8.20
N TYR A 489 15.20 -4.42 -7.63
CA TYR A 489 15.01 -5.69 -6.92
C TYR A 489 15.99 -5.86 -5.75
N ASN A 490 16.47 -4.74 -5.20
CA ASN A 490 17.31 -4.71 -3.99
C ASN A 490 16.50 -4.47 -2.70
N SER A 491 15.20 -4.80 -2.74
CA SER A 491 14.24 -4.61 -1.65
C SER A 491 13.98 -3.15 -1.23
N ARG A 492 14.48 -2.17 -2.00
CA ARG A 492 14.24 -0.74 -1.78
C ARG A 492 13.30 -0.16 -2.83
N PRO A 493 12.43 0.80 -2.46
CA PRO A 493 11.66 1.54 -3.45
C PRO A 493 12.60 2.35 -4.35
N PHE A 494 12.10 2.78 -5.51
CA PHE A 494 12.78 3.80 -6.30
C PHE A 494 12.85 5.11 -5.52
N HIS A 495 14.02 5.74 -5.50
CA HIS A 495 14.09 7.15 -5.12
C HIS A 495 13.65 8.00 -6.31
N THR A 496 13.00 9.13 -6.04
CA THR A 496 12.47 10.01 -7.09
C THR A 496 13.59 10.57 -7.98
N ASP A 497 14.68 11.05 -7.39
CA ASP A 497 15.83 11.62 -8.09
C ASP A 497 16.62 10.60 -8.91
N GLU A 498 16.72 9.37 -8.41
CA GLU A 498 17.26 8.22 -9.15
C GLU A 498 16.39 7.92 -10.37
N LEU A 499 15.08 7.76 -10.17
CA LEU A 499 14.15 7.39 -11.24
C LEU A 499 14.02 8.48 -12.30
N ASN A 500 14.03 9.76 -11.91
CA ASN A 500 14.03 10.89 -12.84
C ASN A 500 15.23 10.82 -13.81
N LYS A 501 16.44 10.58 -13.29
CA LYS A 501 17.65 10.45 -14.13
C LYS A 501 17.55 9.26 -15.09
N LEU A 502 17.05 8.13 -14.62
CA LEU A 502 16.87 6.93 -15.45
C LEU A 502 15.85 7.18 -16.57
N ILE A 503 14.70 7.78 -16.27
CA ILE A 503 13.69 8.13 -17.29
C ILE A 503 14.27 9.13 -18.30
N LYS A 504 14.94 10.18 -17.81
CA LYS A 504 15.57 11.22 -18.64
C LYS A 504 16.64 10.66 -19.58
N SER A 505 17.32 9.58 -19.20
CA SER A 505 18.32 8.94 -20.08
C SER A 505 17.71 8.18 -21.27
N ILE A 506 16.41 7.90 -21.22
CA ILE A 506 15.69 7.17 -22.28
C ILE A 506 14.91 8.13 -23.18
N ILE A 507 14.26 9.17 -22.62
CA ILE A 507 13.33 10.04 -23.35
C ILE A 507 14.01 11.15 -24.14
#